data_AF-A0A355BVR2-F1
#
_entry.id   AF-A0A355BVR2-F1
#
_cell.length_a   1.000
_cell.length_b   1.000
_cell.length_c   1.000
_cell.angle_alpha   90.00
_cell.angle_beta   90.00
_cell.angle_gamma   90.00
#
_symmetry.space_group_name_H-M   'P 1'
#
loop_
_entity.id
_entity.type
_entity.pdbx_description
1 polymer ?
#
loop_
_entity_poly.entity_id
_entity_poly.type
_entity_poly.pdbx_seq_one_letter_code
_entity_poly.pdbx_strand_id
1 'polypeptide(L)'
;SNGGGIGTYWGGVRSIGEKVKGAGATSGIIPFIRVMDSLTLAISQGSLRRGSAAVYLDIHHPEIEEFLEIRKASGDFNRKSLNLHHGLNITDEFMTAVAEDREFGLKSPKTGEVLKTVSARKLWQKVLEIRLATGEPYLVFSDTVNRAMPRHQRDLGLKVSTSNLCSEIMLHTGRDHLGEDRTAVCCLSSINAEKYFEWKDDPRFIEDVMRFLDNVLEDFIQRAPASMAKAVYSAKRERSVGLGLMGFHSFLQELGVPFESAMAKSWNVKLFKHIRMGADAASVVLAEERGPCPDAEERGVKQRFSHKLAIAPTASISIICGGCSPCIEPIPANVFVHKTLSGSFTVKNVALQRILAEKGLDTDETWSSIIEHEGSV
;
A
#
# COMPACT_ATOMS: atom_id res chain seq x y z
N SER A 1 -13.10 -10.87 -11.43
CA SER A 1 -12.57 -9.51 -11.23
C SER A 1 -11.79 -9.12 -12.47
N ASN A 2 -11.76 -7.83 -12.86
CA ASN A 2 -11.03 -7.36 -14.04
C ASN A 2 -9.51 -7.17 -13.75
N GLY A 3 -8.92 -8.06 -12.96
CA GLY A 3 -7.50 -7.97 -12.57
C GLY A 3 -7.18 -6.92 -11.48
N GLY A 4 -8.14 -6.61 -10.59
CA GLY A 4 -7.92 -5.74 -9.43
C GLY A 4 -7.38 -6.50 -8.22
N GLY A 5 -6.46 -5.87 -7.48
CA GLY A 5 -5.94 -6.39 -6.21
C GLY A 5 -6.83 -6.00 -5.02
N ILE A 6 -6.86 -6.83 -3.98
CA ILE A 6 -7.68 -6.60 -2.78
C ILE A 6 -6.88 -6.71 -1.48
N GLY A 7 -7.27 -5.94 -0.46
CA GLY A 7 -6.87 -6.16 0.93
C GLY A 7 -8.08 -6.58 1.75
N THR A 8 -7.95 -7.58 2.62
CA THR A 8 -9.04 -8.04 3.48
C THR A 8 -8.62 -8.11 4.95
N TYR A 9 -9.52 -7.68 5.83
CA TYR A 9 -9.30 -7.69 7.28
C TYR A 9 -9.86 -8.96 7.91
N TRP A 10 -9.06 -9.65 8.73
CA TRP A 10 -9.44 -10.90 9.39
C TRP A 10 -9.47 -10.83 10.92
N GLY A 11 -9.08 -9.70 11.52
CA GLY A 11 -9.02 -9.54 12.97
C GLY A 11 -10.37 -9.62 13.69
N GLY A 12 -11.49 -9.54 12.96
CA GLY A 12 -12.84 -9.72 13.53
C GLY A 12 -13.35 -11.17 13.57
N VAL A 13 -12.62 -12.12 13.00
CA VAL A 13 -13.01 -13.53 12.96
C VAL A 13 -12.46 -14.25 14.20
N ARG A 14 -13.28 -15.08 14.86
CA ARG A 14 -12.89 -15.79 16.09
C ARG A 14 -11.71 -16.73 15.86
N SER A 15 -10.86 -16.79 16.88
CA SER A 15 -9.69 -17.66 16.92
C SER A 15 -10.05 -19.12 17.20
N ILE A 16 -9.22 -20.04 16.71
CA ILE A 16 -9.34 -21.48 16.92
C ILE A 16 -9.68 -21.84 18.38
N GLY A 17 -10.64 -22.74 18.56
CA GLY A 17 -11.07 -23.21 19.89
C GLY A 17 -12.13 -22.32 20.57
N GLU A 18 -12.38 -21.11 20.09
CA GLU A 18 -13.47 -20.28 20.62
C GLU A 18 -14.86 -20.89 20.31
N LYS A 19 -15.76 -20.87 21.30
CA LYS A 19 -17.08 -21.53 21.21
C LYS A 19 -17.99 -20.90 20.16
N VAL A 20 -18.66 -21.75 19.38
CA VAL A 20 -19.71 -21.40 18.42
C VAL A 20 -21.05 -21.92 18.94
N LYS A 21 -22.07 -21.06 18.96
CA LYS A 21 -23.40 -21.42 19.48
C LYS A 21 -23.97 -22.58 18.64
N GLY A 22 -24.18 -23.73 19.28
CA GLY A 22 -24.77 -24.92 18.65
C GLY A 22 -23.85 -25.75 17.75
N ALA A 23 -22.57 -25.40 17.60
CA ALA A 23 -21.66 -26.06 16.64
C ALA A 23 -20.26 -26.39 17.20
N GLY A 24 -20.09 -26.39 18.53
CA GLY A 24 -18.81 -26.70 19.17
C GLY A 24 -17.85 -25.51 19.19
N ALA A 25 -16.69 -25.64 18.53
CA ALA A 25 -15.63 -24.63 18.50
C ALA A 25 -15.23 -24.29 17.06
N THR A 26 -14.75 -23.07 16.82
CA THR A 26 -14.29 -22.62 15.50
C THR A 26 -12.95 -23.27 15.12
N SER A 27 -12.74 -23.46 13.82
CA SER A 27 -11.48 -23.92 13.21
C SER A 27 -10.41 -22.83 13.08
N GLY A 28 -10.72 -21.61 13.51
CA GLY A 28 -9.84 -20.45 13.41
C GLY A 28 -9.80 -19.82 12.02
N ILE A 29 -8.99 -18.78 11.85
CA ILE A 29 -8.94 -17.99 10.62
C ILE A 29 -8.16 -18.68 9.49
N ILE A 30 -7.17 -19.50 9.83
CA ILE A 30 -6.20 -20.05 8.87
C ILE A 30 -6.87 -20.89 7.77
N PRO A 31 -7.83 -21.80 8.07
CA PRO A 31 -8.53 -22.54 7.01
C PRO A 31 -9.37 -21.66 6.08
N PHE A 32 -9.94 -20.55 6.58
CA PHE A 32 -10.70 -19.62 5.72
C PHE A 32 -9.77 -18.81 4.80
N ILE A 33 -8.60 -18.42 5.30
CA ILE A 33 -7.54 -17.81 4.49
C ILE A 33 -7.10 -18.79 3.38
N ARG A 34 -6.98 -20.09 3.68
CA ARG A 34 -6.68 -21.12 2.65
C ARG A 34 -7.74 -21.18 1.55
N VAL A 35 -9.03 -21.01 1.88
CA VAL A 35 -10.10 -20.95 0.89
C VAL A 35 -9.93 -19.70 0.01
N MET A 36 -9.59 -18.55 0.60
CA MET A 36 -9.32 -17.32 -0.13
C MET A 36 -8.10 -17.46 -1.07
N ASP A 37 -7.07 -18.20 -0.67
CA ASP A 37 -5.90 -18.52 -1.50
C ASP A 37 -6.32 -19.30 -2.75
N SER A 38 -7.11 -20.37 -2.57
CA SER A 38 -7.65 -21.16 -3.69
C SER A 38 -8.55 -20.34 -4.61
N LEU A 39 -9.39 -19.47 -4.05
CA LEU A 39 -10.27 -18.59 -4.83
C LEU A 39 -9.46 -17.58 -5.66
N THR A 40 -8.42 -16.99 -5.07
CA THR A 40 -7.54 -16.04 -5.74
C THR A 40 -6.82 -16.70 -6.92
N LEU A 41 -6.35 -17.93 -6.74
CA LEU A 41 -5.79 -18.74 -7.82
C LEU A 41 -6.81 -19.02 -8.94
N ALA A 42 -8.01 -19.47 -8.59
CA ALA A 42 -9.05 -19.81 -9.57
C ALA A 42 -9.41 -18.61 -10.46
N ILE A 43 -9.48 -17.40 -9.88
CA ILE A 43 -9.77 -16.17 -10.62
C ILE A 43 -8.58 -15.75 -11.51
N SER A 44 -7.36 -16.12 -11.14
CA SER A 44 -6.12 -15.73 -11.85
C SER A 44 -5.87 -16.51 -13.15
N GLN A 45 -6.53 -17.65 -13.36
CA GLN A 45 -6.23 -18.55 -14.49
C GLN A 45 -6.85 -18.13 -15.83
N GLY A 46 -7.65 -17.06 -15.88
CA GLY A 46 -8.43 -16.68 -17.07
C GLY A 46 -8.06 -15.36 -17.76
N SER A 47 -7.06 -14.61 -17.30
CA SER A 47 -6.75 -13.27 -17.88
C SER A 47 -5.27 -12.89 -17.84
N LEU A 48 -4.88 -11.86 -18.61
CA LEU A 48 -3.53 -11.28 -18.63
C LEU A 48 -3.09 -10.71 -17.26
N ARG A 49 -4.04 -10.36 -16.38
CA ARG A 49 -3.77 -9.94 -15.00
C ARG A 49 -4.17 -11.03 -14.01
N ARG A 50 -3.18 -11.56 -13.28
CA ARG A 50 -3.43 -12.49 -12.17
C ARG A 50 -4.15 -11.73 -11.04
N GLY A 51 -5.13 -12.37 -10.43
CA GLY A 51 -5.71 -11.88 -9.17
C GLY A 51 -4.66 -11.94 -8.08
N SER A 52 -4.64 -10.93 -7.21
CA SER A 52 -3.75 -10.90 -6.05
C SER A 52 -4.49 -10.31 -4.87
N ALA A 53 -4.20 -10.81 -3.68
CA ALA A 53 -4.87 -10.42 -2.48
C ALA A 53 -3.92 -10.43 -1.28
N ALA A 54 -4.10 -9.46 -0.39
CA ALA A 54 -3.43 -9.37 0.89
C ALA A 54 -4.43 -9.58 2.03
N VAL A 55 -4.06 -10.39 3.01
CA VAL A 55 -4.84 -10.58 4.25
C VAL A 55 -4.16 -9.84 5.40
N TYR A 56 -4.94 -9.13 6.21
CA TYR A 56 -4.45 -8.34 7.33
C TYR A 56 -4.99 -8.86 8.66
N LEU A 57 -4.10 -8.94 9.65
CA LEU A 57 -4.41 -9.41 11.00
C LEU A 57 -3.78 -8.51 12.06
N ASP A 58 -4.46 -8.33 13.19
CA ASP A 58 -3.90 -7.60 14.32
C ASP A 58 -2.86 -8.42 15.07
N ILE A 59 -1.79 -7.75 15.53
CA ILE A 59 -0.69 -8.37 16.28
C ILE A 59 -1.15 -9.04 17.58
N HIS A 60 -2.30 -8.63 18.13
CA HIS A 60 -2.91 -9.21 19.33
C HIS A 60 -3.89 -10.35 19.04
N HIS A 61 -4.05 -10.78 17.79
CA HIS A 61 -4.93 -11.90 17.46
C HIS A 61 -4.33 -13.22 17.99
N PRO A 62 -5.11 -14.16 18.57
CA PRO A 62 -4.55 -15.37 19.19
C PRO A 62 -3.90 -16.35 18.20
N GLU A 63 -4.26 -16.30 16.92
CA GLU A 63 -3.62 -17.06 15.84
C GLU A 63 -2.41 -16.37 15.19
N ILE A 64 -1.91 -15.26 15.76
CA ILE A 64 -0.83 -14.45 15.16
C ILE A 64 0.40 -15.29 14.80
N GLU A 65 0.86 -16.16 15.71
CA GLU A 65 2.09 -16.94 15.49
C GLU A 65 2.02 -17.88 14.29
N GLU A 66 0.82 -18.40 13.99
CA GLU A 66 0.59 -19.27 12.84
C GLU A 66 0.31 -18.46 11.58
N PHE A 67 -0.40 -17.33 11.70
CA PHE A 67 -0.62 -16.40 10.61
C PHE A 67 0.70 -15.92 9.98
N LEU A 68 1.74 -15.73 10.79
CA LEU A 68 3.10 -15.41 10.32
C LEU A 68 3.69 -16.51 9.43
N GLU A 69 3.25 -17.75 9.53
CA GLU A 69 3.85 -18.89 8.83
C GLU A 69 3.05 -19.38 7.62
N ILE A 70 1.92 -18.74 7.28
CA ILE A 70 1.07 -19.21 6.18
C ILE A 70 1.79 -19.19 4.83
N ARG A 71 2.80 -18.34 4.67
CA ARG A 71 3.61 -18.24 3.43
C ARG A 71 4.87 -19.11 3.44
N LYS A 72 5.16 -19.83 4.53
CA LYS A 72 6.26 -20.80 4.55
C LYS A 72 5.87 -22.04 3.74
N ALA A 73 6.73 -22.47 2.83
CA ALA A 73 6.51 -23.67 2.03
C ALA A 73 6.50 -24.98 2.86
N SER A 74 7.11 -24.96 4.05
CA SER A 74 7.14 -26.08 4.98
C SER A 74 5.97 -26.09 5.96
N GLY A 75 5.59 -27.28 6.44
CA GLY A 75 4.50 -27.50 7.39
C GLY A 75 3.27 -28.14 6.76
N ASP A 76 2.13 -28.12 7.46
CA ASP A 76 0.86 -28.66 6.95
C ASP A 76 0.35 -27.81 5.77
N PHE A 77 0.34 -28.40 4.58
CA PHE A 77 -0.11 -27.77 3.34
C PHE A 77 -1.52 -27.19 3.43
N ASN A 78 -2.42 -27.80 4.20
CA ASN A 78 -3.80 -27.31 4.35
C ASN A 78 -3.88 -26.00 5.14
N ARG A 79 -2.78 -25.61 5.80
CA ARG A 79 -2.67 -24.41 6.61
C ARG A 79 -1.72 -23.38 6.00
N LYS A 80 -1.31 -23.58 4.74
CA LYS A 80 -0.47 -22.65 3.96
C LYS A 80 -1.25 -21.93 2.88
N SER A 81 -0.85 -20.71 2.56
CA SER A 81 -1.49 -19.84 1.58
C SER A 81 -0.40 -19.07 0.82
N LEU A 82 0.29 -19.78 -0.07
CA LEU A 82 1.49 -19.28 -0.76
C LEU A 82 1.17 -18.24 -1.85
N ASN A 83 -0.09 -18.16 -2.29
CA ASN A 83 -0.58 -17.31 -3.37
C ASN A 83 -1.24 -16.02 -2.85
N LEU A 84 -1.32 -15.88 -1.53
CA LEU A 84 -1.73 -14.65 -0.87
C LEU A 84 -0.51 -13.90 -0.34
N HIS A 85 -0.69 -12.60 -0.18
CA HIS A 85 0.17 -11.75 0.63
C HIS A 85 -0.42 -11.62 2.03
N HIS A 86 0.39 -11.27 3.02
CA HIS A 86 -0.12 -10.98 4.36
C HIS A 86 0.51 -9.76 5.02
N GLY A 87 -0.26 -9.07 5.84
CA GLY A 87 0.14 -7.87 6.57
C GLY A 87 -0.30 -7.89 8.03
N LEU A 88 0.44 -7.17 8.87
CA LEU A 88 0.17 -7.03 10.29
C LEU A 88 -0.25 -5.62 10.65
N ASN A 89 -1.32 -5.51 11.42
CA ASN A 89 -1.64 -4.28 12.15
C ASN A 89 -0.93 -4.32 13.51
N ILE A 90 0.07 -3.46 13.66
CA ILE A 90 0.92 -3.35 14.84
C ILE A 90 0.50 -2.13 15.65
N THR A 91 0.17 -2.37 16.92
CA THR A 91 -0.19 -1.30 17.87
C THR A 91 1.05 -0.73 18.54
N ASP A 92 0.94 0.51 19.01
CA ASP A 92 1.97 1.16 19.81
C ASP A 92 2.14 0.44 21.16
N GLU A 93 1.05 -0.13 21.71
CA GLU A 93 1.06 -0.99 22.91
C GLU A 93 2.03 -2.18 22.74
N PHE A 94 1.99 -2.84 21.59
CA PHE A 94 2.88 -3.97 21.30
C PHE A 94 4.33 -3.52 21.17
N MET A 95 4.59 -2.43 20.43
CA MET A 95 5.96 -1.93 20.26
C MET A 95 6.57 -1.44 21.58
N THR A 96 5.75 -0.86 22.47
CA THR A 96 6.16 -0.50 23.83
C THR A 96 6.52 -1.76 24.64
N ALA A 97 5.68 -2.81 24.57
CA ALA A 97 5.97 -4.08 25.23
C ALA A 97 7.25 -4.76 24.68
N VAL A 98 7.53 -4.64 23.37
CA VAL A 98 8.78 -5.12 22.75
C VAL A 98 9.99 -4.38 23.33
N ALA A 99 9.93 -3.04 23.41
CA ALA A 99 11.02 -2.23 23.94
C ALA A 99 11.33 -2.58 25.40
N GLU A 100 10.28 -2.74 26.21
CA GLU A 100 10.35 -2.98 27.66
C GLU A 100 10.53 -4.47 28.03
N ASP A 101 10.66 -5.37 27.05
CA ASP A 101 10.73 -6.83 27.25
C ASP A 101 9.56 -7.42 28.05
N ARG A 102 8.34 -6.90 27.85
CA ARG A 102 7.15 -7.36 28.56
C ARG A 102 6.43 -8.47 27.82
N GLU A 103 5.63 -9.17 28.60
CA GLU A 103 4.57 -10.05 28.10
C GLU A 103 3.44 -9.24 27.44
N PHE A 104 2.80 -9.84 26.44
CA PHE A 104 1.75 -9.24 25.63
C PHE A 104 0.54 -10.18 25.51
N GLY A 105 -0.65 -9.66 25.79
CA GLY A 105 -1.89 -10.43 25.77
C GLY A 105 -2.49 -10.53 24.38
N LEU A 106 -2.73 -11.75 23.92
CA LEU A 106 -3.51 -12.06 22.72
C LEU A 106 -4.99 -12.13 23.08
N LYS A 107 -5.81 -11.32 22.42
CA LYS A 107 -7.19 -11.00 22.83
C LYS A 107 -8.20 -11.71 21.94
N SER A 108 -9.27 -12.24 22.54
CA SER A 108 -10.41 -12.77 21.79
C SER A 108 -11.01 -11.66 20.91
N PRO A 109 -11.17 -11.87 19.59
CA PRO A 109 -11.92 -10.96 18.72
C PRO A 109 -13.38 -10.76 19.14
N LYS A 110 -13.95 -11.72 19.88
CA LYS A 110 -15.34 -11.71 20.31
C LYS A 110 -15.54 -10.97 21.64
N THR A 111 -14.72 -11.29 22.65
CA THR A 111 -14.92 -10.79 24.03
C THR A 111 -13.93 -9.69 24.41
N GLY A 112 -12.81 -9.57 23.70
CA GLY A 112 -11.70 -8.66 24.06
C GLY A 112 -10.84 -9.18 25.22
N GLU A 113 -11.19 -10.32 25.83
CA GLU A 113 -10.45 -10.91 26.94
C GLU A 113 -9.13 -11.51 26.45
N VAL A 114 -8.10 -11.45 27.30
CA VAL A 114 -6.81 -12.09 27.02
C VAL A 114 -6.97 -13.61 27.12
N LEU A 115 -6.77 -14.31 25.99
CA LEU A 115 -6.85 -15.77 25.91
C LEU A 115 -5.49 -16.44 26.12
N LYS A 116 -4.42 -15.79 25.67
CA LYS A 116 -3.04 -16.28 25.74
C LYS A 116 -2.12 -15.09 25.94
N THR A 117 -1.02 -15.30 26.65
CA THR A 117 0.04 -14.29 26.80
C THR A 117 1.33 -14.81 26.16
N VAL A 118 2.08 -13.93 25.51
CA VAL A 118 3.35 -14.23 24.85
C VAL A 118 4.40 -13.16 25.15
N SER A 119 5.67 -13.52 25.14
CA SER A 119 6.76 -12.52 25.17
C SER A 119 6.69 -11.65 23.90
N ALA A 120 6.52 -10.34 24.08
CA ALA A 120 6.44 -9.41 22.95
C ALA A 120 7.73 -9.43 22.11
N ARG A 121 8.90 -9.50 22.76
CA ARG A 121 10.20 -9.56 22.10
C ARG A 121 10.36 -10.81 21.26
N LYS A 122 9.97 -11.98 21.77
CA LYS A 122 10.02 -13.25 20.99
C LYS A 122 9.07 -13.22 19.80
N LEU A 123 7.85 -12.68 19.97
CA LEU A 123 6.93 -12.52 18.85
C LEU A 123 7.49 -11.57 17.79
N TRP A 124 8.10 -10.46 18.20
CA TRP A 124 8.74 -9.52 17.28
C TRP A 124 9.95 -10.12 16.55
N GLN A 125 10.79 -10.88 17.25
CA GLN A 125 11.88 -11.64 16.62
C GLN A 125 11.34 -12.58 15.54
N LYS A 126 10.27 -13.32 15.83
CA LYS A 126 9.61 -14.19 14.86
C LYS A 126 9.11 -13.40 13.64
N VAL A 127 8.48 -12.23 13.84
CA VAL A 127 8.06 -11.37 12.72
C VAL A 127 9.24 -11.02 11.81
N LEU A 128 10.38 -10.61 12.39
CA LEU A 128 11.57 -10.24 11.62
C LEU A 128 12.20 -11.44 10.90
N GLU A 129 12.27 -12.60 11.56
CA GLU A 129 12.80 -13.84 10.97
C GLU A 129 11.97 -14.30 9.76
N ILE A 130 10.64 -14.23 9.85
CA ILE A 130 9.77 -14.54 8.72
C ILE A 130 10.00 -13.54 7.59
N ARG A 131 10.05 -12.23 7.89
CA ARG A 131 10.31 -11.20 6.87
C ARG A 131 11.65 -11.39 6.17
N LEU A 132 12.68 -11.79 6.90
CA LEU A 132 13.98 -12.12 6.30
C LEU A 132 13.88 -13.32 5.36
N ALA A 133 13.09 -14.34 5.72
CA ALA A 133 12.95 -15.56 4.92
C ALA A 133 12.02 -15.43 3.71
N THR A 134 10.97 -14.60 3.79
CA THR A 134 9.90 -14.56 2.78
C THR A 134 9.63 -13.17 2.18
N GLY A 135 10.25 -12.11 2.72
CA GLY A 135 9.97 -10.71 2.38
C GLY A 135 8.72 -10.14 3.08
N GLU A 136 7.97 -10.96 3.81
CA GLU A 136 6.65 -10.64 4.36
C GLU A 136 6.50 -11.18 5.80
N PRO A 137 5.56 -10.70 6.63
CA PRO A 137 4.42 -9.85 6.29
C PRO A 137 4.74 -8.36 6.10
N TYR A 138 3.79 -7.64 5.49
CA TYR A 138 3.73 -6.18 5.55
C TYR A 138 3.54 -5.71 6.99
N LEU A 139 4.06 -4.53 7.32
CA LEU A 139 3.99 -3.97 8.66
C LEU A 139 3.23 -2.64 8.62
N VAL A 140 2.03 -2.62 9.18
CA VAL A 140 1.17 -1.44 9.26
C VAL A 140 1.04 -1.00 10.72
N PHE A 141 1.55 0.18 11.06
CA PHE A 141 1.42 0.72 12.41
C PHE A 141 0.02 1.34 12.59
N SER A 142 -0.92 0.53 13.07
CA SER A 142 -2.35 0.82 13.01
C SER A 142 -2.77 2.04 13.84
N ASP A 143 -2.13 2.26 14.99
CA ASP A 143 -2.41 3.44 15.83
C ASP A 143 -1.93 4.73 15.16
N THR A 144 -0.77 4.69 14.50
CA THR A 144 -0.27 5.83 13.71
C THR A 144 -1.19 6.14 12.54
N VAL A 145 -1.63 5.11 11.81
CA VAL A 145 -2.60 5.26 10.71
C VAL A 145 -3.88 5.92 11.19
N ASN A 146 -4.49 5.40 12.26
CA ASN A 146 -5.77 5.92 12.75
C ASN A 146 -5.66 7.33 13.34
N ARG A 147 -4.54 7.68 13.99
CA ARG A 147 -4.25 9.06 14.42
C ARG A 147 -4.10 10.01 13.23
N ALA A 148 -3.49 9.55 12.14
CA ALA A 148 -3.22 10.37 10.96
C ALA A 148 -4.43 10.55 10.03
N MET A 149 -5.51 9.78 10.21
CA MET A 149 -6.75 9.95 9.44
C MET A 149 -7.25 11.41 9.45
N PRO A 150 -7.92 11.88 8.39
CA PRO A 150 -8.57 13.18 8.39
C PRO A 150 -9.47 13.38 9.60
N ARG A 151 -9.39 14.56 10.24
CA ARG A 151 -10.12 14.85 11.48
C ARG A 151 -11.62 14.61 11.34
N HIS A 152 -12.23 15.04 10.23
CA HIS A 152 -13.66 14.86 10.00
C HIS A 152 -14.08 13.37 9.98
N GLN A 153 -13.26 12.49 9.41
CA GLN A 153 -13.54 11.05 9.43
C GLN A 153 -13.37 10.45 10.84
N ARG A 154 -12.38 10.90 11.62
CA ARG A 154 -12.23 10.47 13.02
C ARG A 154 -13.42 10.93 13.87
N ASP A 155 -13.89 12.16 13.67
CA ASP A 155 -15.05 12.71 14.37
C ASP A 155 -16.35 11.96 14.01
N LEU A 156 -16.43 11.35 12.83
CA LEU A 156 -17.49 10.42 12.42
C LEU A 156 -17.32 9.01 13.03
N GLY A 157 -16.23 8.72 13.74
CA GLY A 157 -15.96 7.41 14.33
C GLY A 157 -15.46 6.37 13.33
N LEU A 158 -15.04 6.79 12.13
CA LEU A 158 -14.45 5.88 11.14
C LEU A 158 -13.06 5.41 11.60
N LYS A 159 -12.73 4.16 11.26
CA LYS A 159 -11.47 3.51 11.66
C LYS A 159 -10.85 2.71 10.52
N VAL A 160 -9.55 2.84 10.28
CA VAL A 160 -8.83 1.97 9.34
C VAL A 160 -8.43 0.68 10.07
N SER A 161 -8.85 -0.46 9.52
CA SER A 161 -8.53 -1.80 10.02
C SER A 161 -7.66 -2.61 9.06
N THR A 162 -7.45 -2.14 7.83
CA THR A 162 -6.68 -2.84 6.81
C THR A 162 -6.09 -1.83 5.84
N SER A 163 -5.00 -2.20 5.20
CA SER A 163 -4.57 -1.55 3.96
C SER A 163 -5.06 -2.34 2.75
N ASN A 164 -4.81 -1.82 1.56
CA ASN A 164 -4.95 -2.53 0.28
C ASN A 164 -3.81 -3.55 0.03
N LEU A 165 -3.75 -4.11 -1.17
CA LEU A 165 -2.71 -5.07 -1.59
C LEU A 165 -1.27 -4.53 -1.46
N CYS A 166 -1.06 -3.23 -1.73
CA CYS A 166 0.27 -2.63 -1.85
C CYS A 166 0.68 -1.79 -0.63
N SER A 167 -0.10 -1.82 0.46
CA SER A 167 0.18 -1.19 1.76
C SER A 167 0.22 0.36 1.79
N GLU A 168 -0.21 1.05 0.74
CA GLU A 168 -0.21 2.51 0.62
C GLU A 168 -1.56 3.18 0.91
N ILE A 169 -2.66 2.41 0.88
CA ILE A 169 -4.02 2.95 1.02
C ILE A 169 -4.62 2.62 2.38
N MET A 170 -4.88 3.67 3.16
CA MET A 170 -5.39 3.59 4.52
C MET A 170 -6.79 4.19 4.63
N LEU A 171 -7.78 3.48 4.06
CA LEU A 171 -9.17 3.90 4.03
C LEU A 171 -10.04 3.03 4.94
N HIS A 172 -11.13 3.60 5.44
CA HIS A 172 -12.06 2.87 6.29
C HIS A 172 -12.84 1.82 5.46
N THR A 173 -13.01 0.63 6.05
CA THR A 173 -13.84 -0.44 5.52
C THR A 173 -14.71 -1.03 6.61
N GLY A 174 -15.86 -1.58 6.24
CA GLY A 174 -16.83 -2.09 7.19
C GLY A 174 -17.94 -1.09 7.48
N ARG A 175 -18.63 -1.29 8.60
CA ARG A 175 -19.84 -0.53 8.94
C ARG A 175 -19.49 0.88 9.42
N ASP A 176 -20.15 1.88 8.85
CA ASP A 176 -19.96 3.28 9.21
C ASP A 176 -20.99 3.78 10.24
N HIS A 177 -20.93 5.08 10.57
CA HIS A 177 -21.81 5.74 11.52
C HIS A 177 -23.27 5.84 11.07
N LEU A 178 -23.56 5.63 9.78
CA LEU A 178 -24.91 5.57 9.22
C LEU A 178 -25.46 4.13 9.18
N GLY A 179 -24.64 3.17 9.59
CA GLY A 179 -25.00 1.75 9.63
C GLY A 179 -24.81 1.03 8.29
N GLU A 180 -24.20 1.67 7.30
CA GLU A 180 -23.95 1.15 5.96
C GLU A 180 -22.56 0.52 5.86
N ASP A 181 -22.43 -0.53 5.04
CA ASP A 181 -21.14 -1.19 4.81
C ASP A 181 -20.34 -0.51 3.70
N ARG A 182 -19.08 -0.17 4.01
CA ARG A 182 -18.13 0.41 3.07
C ARG A 182 -17.10 -0.60 2.59
N THR A 183 -16.86 -0.58 1.29
CA THR A 183 -15.68 -1.20 0.65
C THR A 183 -14.87 -0.09 0.00
N ALA A 184 -13.68 0.19 0.52
CA ALA A 184 -12.85 1.26 -0.04
C ALA A 184 -12.39 0.93 -1.47
N VAL A 185 -12.20 1.97 -2.28
CA VAL A 185 -11.66 1.88 -3.64
C VAL A 185 -10.44 2.77 -3.80
N CYS A 186 -9.50 2.34 -4.63
CA CYS A 186 -8.27 3.08 -4.89
C CYS A 186 -8.37 3.75 -6.26
N CYS A 187 -8.39 5.09 -6.31
CA CYS A 187 -8.30 5.87 -7.54
C CYS A 187 -6.94 6.60 -7.55
N LEU A 188 -6.02 6.11 -8.39
CA LEU A 188 -4.60 6.44 -8.27
C LEU A 188 -4.05 7.09 -9.53
N SER A 189 -3.10 8.00 -9.35
CA SER A 189 -2.25 8.56 -10.40
C SER A 189 -0.86 8.83 -9.81
N SER A 190 0.15 9.04 -10.64
CA SER A 190 1.49 9.43 -10.19
C SER A 190 2.09 10.45 -11.13
N ILE A 191 2.59 11.54 -10.55
CA ILE A 191 3.32 12.56 -11.31
C ILE A 191 4.79 12.15 -11.44
N ASN A 192 5.45 12.54 -12.54
CA ASN A 192 6.85 12.21 -12.78
C ASN A 192 7.78 13.28 -12.18
N ALA A 193 8.66 12.88 -11.26
CA ALA A 193 9.64 13.75 -10.63
C ALA A 193 10.72 14.26 -11.61
N GLU A 194 11.12 13.49 -12.62
CA GLU A 194 12.10 13.96 -13.64
C GLU A 194 11.60 15.22 -14.36
N LYS A 195 10.27 15.33 -14.49
CA LYS A 195 9.60 16.45 -15.12
C LYS A 195 9.29 17.59 -14.16
N TYR A 196 9.80 17.54 -12.92
CA TYR A 196 9.51 18.53 -11.88
C TYR A 196 9.72 19.97 -12.34
N PHE A 197 10.83 20.26 -13.02
CA PHE A 197 11.11 21.63 -13.48
C PHE A 197 10.21 22.10 -14.63
N GLU A 198 9.55 21.19 -15.34
CA GLU A 198 8.59 21.52 -16.39
C GLU A 198 7.22 21.88 -15.81
N TRP A 199 6.77 21.19 -14.75
CA TRP A 199 5.43 21.38 -14.19
C TRP A 199 5.38 22.18 -12.89
N LYS A 200 6.49 22.38 -12.17
CA LYS A 200 6.47 22.97 -10.83
C LYS A 200 5.92 24.40 -10.76
N ASP A 201 6.00 25.15 -11.85
CA ASP A 201 5.56 26.55 -11.90
C ASP A 201 4.20 26.70 -12.60
N ASP A 202 3.62 25.61 -13.13
CA ASP A 202 2.27 25.65 -13.69
C ASP A 202 1.24 25.58 -12.55
N PRO A 203 0.50 26.67 -12.28
CA PRO A 203 -0.43 26.72 -11.17
C PRO A 203 -1.61 25.75 -11.32
N ARG A 204 -1.90 25.27 -12.54
CA ARG A 204 -3.02 24.37 -12.83
C ARG A 204 -2.64 22.90 -12.80
N PHE A 205 -1.35 22.56 -12.92
CA PHE A 205 -0.93 21.17 -13.13
C PHE A 205 -1.45 20.19 -12.08
N ILE A 206 -1.27 20.49 -10.78
CA ILE A 206 -1.75 19.61 -9.71
C ILE A 206 -3.29 19.61 -9.67
N GLU A 207 -3.94 20.75 -9.90
CA GLU A 207 -5.40 20.83 -9.95
C GLU A 207 -5.98 19.96 -11.08
N ASP A 208 -5.40 20.01 -12.28
CA ASP A 208 -5.83 19.22 -13.43
C ASP A 208 -5.70 17.72 -13.14
N VAL A 209 -4.61 17.29 -12.48
CA VAL A 209 -4.44 15.88 -12.07
C VAL A 209 -5.48 15.48 -11.02
N MET A 210 -5.74 16.32 -10.02
CA MET A 210 -6.76 16.05 -9.01
C MET A 210 -8.17 16.03 -9.59
N ARG A 211 -8.47 16.92 -10.55
CA ARG A 211 -9.73 16.97 -11.30
C ARG A 211 -9.91 15.74 -12.18
N PHE A 212 -8.83 15.28 -12.82
CA PHE A 212 -8.82 14.02 -13.56
C PHE A 212 -9.15 12.84 -12.65
N LEU A 213 -8.51 12.74 -11.47
CA LEU A 213 -8.82 11.71 -10.48
C LEU A 213 -10.29 11.78 -10.01
N ASP A 214 -10.83 12.98 -9.76
CA ASP A 214 -12.25 13.15 -9.39
C ASP A 214 -13.19 12.66 -10.49
N ASN A 215 -12.86 12.94 -11.77
CA ASN A 215 -13.65 12.50 -12.92
C ASN A 215 -13.60 10.98 -13.09
N VAL A 216 -12.43 10.35 -12.90
CA VAL A 216 -12.28 8.88 -12.94
C VAL A 216 -13.09 8.23 -11.82
N LEU A 217 -13.07 8.81 -10.62
CA LEU A 217 -13.85 8.30 -9.49
C LEU A 217 -15.35 8.46 -9.73
N GLU A 218 -15.77 9.60 -10.29
CA GLU A 218 -17.16 9.85 -10.67
C GLU A 218 -17.66 8.86 -11.72
N ASP A 219 -16.85 8.60 -12.72
CA ASP A 219 -17.14 7.62 -13.76
C ASP A 219 -17.32 6.19 -13.20
N PHE A 220 -16.47 5.78 -12.25
CA PHE A 220 -16.67 4.53 -11.49
C PHE A 220 -18.00 4.55 -10.73
N ILE A 221 -18.29 5.63 -10.01
CA ILE A 221 -19.52 5.78 -9.22
C ILE A 221 -20.78 5.62 -10.09
N GLN A 222 -20.75 6.10 -11.33
CA GLN A 222 -21.89 6.08 -12.24
C GLN A 222 -22.07 4.74 -12.98
N ARG A 223 -20.96 4.06 -13.30
CA ARG A 223 -20.99 2.87 -14.18
C ARG A 223 -20.79 1.55 -13.45
N ALA A 224 -20.36 1.55 -12.19
CA ALA A 224 -20.12 0.33 -11.45
C ALA A 224 -21.40 -0.53 -11.33
N PRO A 225 -21.29 -1.87 -11.45
CA PRO A 225 -22.44 -2.76 -11.35
C PRO A 225 -23.00 -2.78 -9.92
N ALA A 226 -24.27 -3.17 -9.78
CA ALA A 226 -24.94 -3.27 -8.48
C ALA A 226 -24.22 -4.18 -7.47
N SER A 227 -23.46 -5.18 -7.94
CA SER A 227 -22.62 -6.05 -7.09
C SER A 227 -21.50 -5.28 -6.37
N MET A 228 -21.18 -4.06 -6.80
CA MET A 228 -20.21 -3.15 -6.18
C MET A 228 -20.87 -2.02 -5.38
N ALA A 229 -22.14 -2.15 -4.99
CA ALA A 229 -22.87 -1.09 -4.28
C ALA A 229 -22.15 -0.54 -3.04
N LYS A 230 -21.51 -1.41 -2.23
CA LYS A 230 -20.70 -1.01 -1.05
C LYS A 230 -19.49 -0.15 -1.43
N ALA A 231 -18.90 -0.43 -2.59
CA ALA A 231 -17.76 0.31 -3.12
C ALA A 231 -18.18 1.66 -3.70
N VAL A 232 -19.29 1.69 -4.43
CA VAL A 232 -19.91 2.93 -4.90
C VAL A 232 -20.31 3.83 -3.74
N TYR A 233 -20.90 3.24 -2.69
CA TYR A 233 -21.26 3.96 -1.48
C TYR A 233 -20.04 4.60 -0.81
N SER A 234 -18.97 3.82 -0.54
CA SER A 234 -17.73 4.37 0.02
C SER A 234 -17.18 5.50 -0.83
N ALA A 235 -17.02 5.27 -2.14
CA ALA A 235 -16.49 6.25 -3.09
C ALA A 235 -17.29 7.56 -3.10
N LYS A 236 -18.63 7.50 -3.08
CA LYS A 236 -19.50 8.68 -3.00
C LYS A 236 -19.29 9.45 -1.70
N ARG A 237 -19.19 8.75 -0.57
CA ARG A 237 -19.10 9.32 0.78
C ARG A 237 -17.79 10.06 1.03
N GLU A 238 -16.67 9.43 0.73
CA GLU A 238 -15.35 9.96 1.11
C GLU A 238 -14.63 10.67 -0.03
N ARG A 239 -14.96 10.31 -1.28
CA ARG A 239 -14.27 10.71 -2.51
C ARG A 239 -12.74 10.65 -2.37
N SER A 240 -12.21 9.56 -1.84
CA SER A 240 -10.77 9.43 -1.59
C SER A 240 -10.03 9.13 -2.90
N VAL A 241 -8.92 9.82 -3.12
CA VAL A 241 -8.01 9.62 -4.26
C VAL A 241 -6.57 9.51 -3.76
N GLY A 242 -5.68 8.97 -4.60
CA GLY A 242 -4.26 8.82 -4.29
C GLY A 242 -3.37 9.38 -5.39
N LEU A 243 -2.98 10.65 -5.25
CA LEU A 243 -1.91 11.23 -6.05
C LEU A 243 -0.56 10.82 -5.46
N GLY A 244 0.20 10.08 -6.25
CA GLY A 244 1.54 9.61 -5.94
C GLY A 244 2.64 10.33 -6.74
N LEU A 245 3.85 9.80 -6.63
CA LEU A 245 5.05 10.26 -7.32
C LEU A 245 5.80 9.04 -7.87
N MET A 246 6.38 9.17 -9.05
CA MET A 246 7.40 8.25 -9.57
C MET A 246 8.65 9.01 -9.99
N GLY A 247 9.74 8.30 -10.25
CA GLY A 247 10.96 8.89 -10.81
C GLY A 247 11.84 9.60 -9.80
N PHE A 248 11.63 9.42 -8.48
CA PHE A 248 12.35 10.21 -7.47
C PHE A 248 13.87 10.01 -7.52
N HIS A 249 14.35 8.76 -7.64
CA HIS A 249 15.79 8.52 -7.73
C HIS A 249 16.38 9.02 -9.05
N SER A 250 15.68 8.83 -10.17
CA SER A 250 16.08 9.39 -11.47
C SER A 250 16.22 10.92 -11.42
N PHE A 251 15.25 11.60 -10.82
CA PHE A 251 15.30 13.05 -10.58
C PHE A 251 16.54 13.46 -9.77
N LEU A 252 16.88 12.72 -8.72
CA LEU A 252 18.10 12.99 -7.94
C LEU A 252 19.37 12.75 -8.78
N GLN A 253 19.41 11.70 -9.59
CA GLN A 253 20.53 11.40 -10.48
C GLN A 253 20.73 12.49 -11.54
N GLU A 254 19.65 13.02 -12.12
CA GLU A 254 19.72 14.13 -13.08
C GLU A 254 20.33 15.39 -12.46
N LEU A 255 20.14 15.60 -11.16
CA LEU A 255 20.71 16.71 -10.40
C LEU A 255 22.11 16.41 -9.82
N GLY A 256 22.65 15.21 -10.03
CA GLY A 256 23.92 14.78 -9.41
C GLY A 256 23.86 14.69 -7.89
N VAL A 257 22.68 14.40 -7.32
CA VAL A 257 22.43 14.37 -5.88
C VAL A 257 22.46 12.93 -5.37
N PRO A 258 23.38 12.56 -4.46
CA PRO A 258 23.39 11.23 -3.85
C PRO A 258 22.13 11.00 -3.00
N PHE A 259 21.54 9.81 -3.10
CA PHE A 259 20.25 9.47 -2.48
C PHE A 259 20.23 9.66 -0.95
N GLU A 260 21.34 9.34 -0.26
CA GLU A 260 21.47 9.46 1.19
C GLU A 260 21.97 10.83 1.66
N SER A 261 22.13 11.79 0.73
CA SER A 261 22.65 13.12 1.07
C SER A 261 21.62 14.00 1.78
N ALA A 262 22.11 15.00 2.52
CA ALA A 262 21.28 16.06 3.08
C ALA A 262 20.49 16.82 1.99
N MET A 263 21.04 16.91 0.77
CA MET A 263 20.39 17.56 -0.36
C MET A 263 19.21 16.73 -0.88
N ALA A 264 19.33 15.40 -0.97
CA ALA A 264 18.22 14.51 -1.30
C ALA A 264 17.08 14.63 -0.27
N LYS A 265 17.41 14.69 1.02
CA LYS A 265 16.43 14.95 2.08
C LYS A 265 15.71 16.29 1.89
N SER A 266 16.44 17.35 1.55
CA SER A 266 15.86 18.67 1.26
C SER A 266 14.91 18.62 0.06
N TRP A 267 15.32 17.95 -1.03
CA TRP A 267 14.47 17.75 -2.20
C TRP A 267 13.22 16.94 -1.90
N ASN A 268 13.33 15.85 -1.13
CA ASN A 268 12.20 15.06 -0.67
C ASN A 268 11.15 15.96 0.03
N VAL A 269 11.58 16.74 1.02
CA VAL A 269 10.69 17.64 1.77
C VAL A 269 10.07 18.70 0.84
N LYS A 270 10.87 19.34 -0.01
CA LYS A 270 10.41 20.38 -0.94
C LYS A 270 9.36 19.86 -1.91
N LEU A 271 9.62 18.71 -2.53
CA LEU A 271 8.78 18.14 -3.56
C LEU A 271 7.45 17.67 -2.96
N PHE A 272 7.46 16.93 -1.85
CA PHE A 272 6.22 16.48 -1.21
C PHE A 272 5.43 17.61 -0.55
N LYS A 273 6.09 18.65 -0.03
CA LYS A 273 5.40 19.85 0.45
C LYS A 273 4.68 20.55 -0.70
N HIS A 274 5.32 20.68 -1.86
CA HIS A 274 4.71 21.28 -3.04
C HIS A 274 3.47 20.50 -3.50
N ILE A 275 3.59 19.17 -3.64
CA ILE A 275 2.48 18.29 -4.02
C ILE A 275 1.33 18.39 -3.02
N ARG A 276 1.63 18.34 -1.72
CA ARG A 276 0.61 18.40 -0.67
C ARG A 276 -0.15 19.72 -0.69
N MET A 277 0.55 20.85 -0.82
CA MET A 277 -0.08 22.17 -0.90
C MET A 277 -0.98 22.28 -2.14
N GLY A 278 -0.52 21.82 -3.30
CA GLY A 278 -1.32 21.83 -4.52
C GLY A 278 -2.56 20.94 -4.43
N ALA A 279 -2.43 19.72 -3.91
CA ALA A 279 -3.57 18.80 -3.76
C ALA A 279 -4.61 19.31 -2.75
N ASP A 280 -4.16 19.99 -1.69
CA ASP A 280 -5.05 20.64 -0.72
C ASP A 280 -5.82 21.79 -1.33
N ALA A 281 -5.14 22.67 -2.07
CA ALA A 281 -5.76 23.79 -2.76
C ALA A 281 -6.78 23.30 -3.79
N ALA A 282 -6.39 22.35 -4.64
CA ALA A 282 -7.27 21.75 -5.64
C ALA A 282 -8.54 21.12 -5.02
N SER A 283 -8.41 20.47 -3.86
CA SER A 283 -9.57 19.90 -3.15
C SER A 283 -10.55 20.96 -2.66
N VAL A 284 -10.09 22.16 -2.28
CA VAL A 284 -10.97 23.28 -1.90
C VAL A 284 -11.65 23.86 -3.14
N VAL A 285 -10.91 24.11 -4.21
CA VAL A 285 -11.45 24.60 -5.49
C VAL A 285 -12.54 23.66 -6.02
N LEU A 286 -12.25 22.37 -6.08
CA LEU A 286 -13.23 21.38 -6.54
C LEU A 286 -14.42 21.24 -5.58
N ALA A 287 -14.26 21.52 -4.28
CA ALA A 287 -15.37 21.57 -3.34
C ALA A 287 -16.28 22.79 -3.58
N GLU A 288 -15.73 23.92 -4.03
CA GLU A 288 -16.51 25.11 -4.43
C GLU A 288 -17.34 24.83 -5.67
N GLU A 289 -16.74 24.19 -6.66
CA GLU A 289 -17.39 23.92 -7.94
C GLU A 289 -18.39 22.76 -7.89
N ARG A 290 -18.07 21.70 -7.13
CA ARG A 290 -18.80 20.41 -7.18
C ARG A 290 -19.39 19.97 -5.85
N GLY A 291 -19.22 20.78 -4.81
CA GLY A 291 -19.56 20.44 -3.43
C GLY A 291 -18.47 19.60 -2.73
N PRO A 292 -18.32 19.76 -1.40
CA PRO A 292 -17.47 18.88 -0.59
C PRO A 292 -17.94 17.42 -0.65
N CYS A 293 -17.07 16.48 -0.30
CA CYS A 293 -17.55 15.10 -0.12
C CYS A 293 -18.45 15.00 1.13
N PRO A 294 -19.45 14.10 1.13
CA PRO A 294 -20.40 13.96 2.23
C PRO A 294 -19.76 13.78 3.62
N ASP A 295 -18.68 12.97 3.74
CA ASP A 295 -17.98 12.79 5.01
C ASP A 295 -17.38 14.11 5.54
N ALA A 296 -16.90 14.98 4.65
CA ALA A 296 -16.35 16.29 5.02
C ALA A 296 -17.48 17.29 5.30
N GLU A 297 -18.52 17.29 4.47
CA GLU A 297 -19.68 18.18 4.58
C GLU A 297 -20.41 18.05 5.92
N GLU A 298 -20.63 16.82 6.41
CA GLU A 298 -21.26 16.54 7.71
C GLU A 298 -20.51 17.16 8.90
N ARG A 299 -19.23 17.47 8.73
CA ARG A 299 -18.39 18.10 9.75
C ARG A 299 -18.03 19.53 9.40
N GLY A 300 -18.72 20.15 8.44
CA GLY A 300 -18.50 21.54 8.02
C GLY A 300 -17.13 21.77 7.37
N VAL A 301 -16.51 20.72 6.83
CA VAL A 301 -15.19 20.79 6.20
C VAL A 301 -15.35 20.94 4.68
N LYS A 302 -14.78 22.03 4.14
CA LYS A 302 -14.81 22.33 2.71
C LYS A 302 -13.69 21.61 1.95
N GLN A 303 -13.88 20.31 1.70
CA GLN A 303 -12.91 19.47 0.98
C GLN A 303 -13.65 18.54 0.03
N ARG A 304 -13.18 18.46 -1.23
CA ARG A 304 -13.73 17.54 -2.22
C ARG A 304 -13.34 16.11 -1.92
N PHE A 305 -12.14 15.89 -1.39
CA PHE A 305 -11.58 14.57 -1.12
C PHE A 305 -11.22 14.43 0.36
N SER A 306 -11.61 13.31 0.99
CA SER A 306 -11.19 12.99 2.36
C SER A 306 -9.70 12.65 2.41
N HIS A 307 -9.22 11.84 1.46
CA HIS A 307 -7.82 11.52 1.26
C HIS A 307 -7.37 11.92 -0.15
N LYS A 308 -6.10 12.33 -0.28
CA LYS A 308 -5.58 12.97 -1.50
C LYS A 308 -4.29 12.36 -2.03
N LEU A 309 -3.39 11.94 -1.14
CA LEU A 309 -2.05 11.48 -1.49
C LEU A 309 -1.86 10.03 -1.07
N ALA A 310 -1.31 9.23 -1.97
CA ALA A 310 -0.85 7.88 -1.69
C ALA A 310 0.26 7.52 -2.68
N ILE A 311 1.40 7.08 -2.15
CA ILE A 311 2.58 6.77 -2.94
C ILE A 311 2.57 5.28 -3.27
N ALA A 312 1.90 4.94 -4.37
CA ALA A 312 1.71 3.57 -4.82
C ALA A 312 2.90 3.05 -5.65
N PRO A 313 3.14 1.74 -5.71
CA PRO A 313 4.14 1.17 -6.62
C PRO A 313 3.84 1.51 -8.08
N THR A 314 4.84 2.01 -8.80
CA THR A 314 4.69 2.50 -10.18
C THR A 314 5.43 1.65 -11.21
N ALA A 315 5.66 0.36 -10.92
CA ALA A 315 6.53 -0.52 -11.70
C ALA A 315 6.27 -0.50 -13.21
N SER A 316 5.00 -0.55 -13.65
CA SER A 316 4.68 -0.54 -15.08
C SER A 316 4.68 0.87 -15.68
N ILE A 317 4.15 1.86 -14.97
CA ILE A 317 4.02 3.22 -15.51
C ILE A 317 5.36 3.96 -15.56
N SER A 318 6.32 3.62 -14.69
CA SER A 318 7.67 4.18 -14.75
C SER A 318 8.42 3.70 -16.00
N ILE A 319 8.18 2.46 -16.43
CA ILE A 319 8.68 1.93 -17.71
C ILE A 319 8.04 2.67 -18.89
N ILE A 320 6.70 2.83 -18.87
CA ILE A 320 5.97 3.55 -19.92
C ILE A 320 6.46 5.00 -20.07
N CYS A 321 6.82 5.64 -18.96
CA CYS A 321 7.33 7.02 -18.94
C CYS A 321 8.82 7.15 -19.27
N GLY A 322 9.41 6.18 -19.98
CA GLY A 322 10.80 6.26 -20.44
C GLY A 322 11.81 5.54 -19.55
N GLY A 323 11.35 4.67 -18.64
CA GLY A 323 12.24 3.88 -17.79
C GLY A 323 12.75 4.61 -16.55
N CYS A 324 11.97 5.53 -16.00
CA CYS A 324 12.33 6.23 -14.76
C CYS A 324 12.29 5.28 -13.55
N SER A 325 12.95 5.68 -12.46
CA SER A 325 12.92 4.92 -11.20
C SER A 325 11.49 4.75 -10.70
N PRO A 326 11.13 3.57 -10.18
CA PRO A 326 9.78 3.34 -9.68
C PRO A 326 9.56 4.14 -8.38
N CYS A 327 8.38 4.76 -8.27
CA CYS A 327 7.89 5.34 -7.03
C CYS A 327 8.88 6.35 -6.43
N ILE A 328 9.20 6.18 -5.14
CA ILE A 328 10.24 6.89 -4.40
C ILE A 328 11.48 6.03 -4.16
N GLU A 329 11.58 4.88 -4.81
CA GLU A 329 12.61 3.88 -4.56
C GLU A 329 13.89 4.18 -5.35
N PRO A 330 15.07 3.80 -4.83
CA PRO A 330 16.27 3.74 -5.64
C PRO A 330 16.11 2.69 -6.75
N ILE A 331 16.84 2.88 -7.85
CA ILE A 331 16.95 1.87 -8.90
C ILE A 331 17.74 0.71 -8.29
N PRO A 332 17.31 -0.55 -8.46
CA PRO A 332 17.91 -1.68 -7.74
C PRO A 332 19.37 -1.95 -8.10
N ALA A 333 19.79 -1.59 -9.31
CA ALA A 333 21.13 -1.82 -9.84
C ALA A 333 21.40 -0.88 -11.02
N ASN A 334 22.66 -0.57 -11.32
CA ASN A 334 22.99 0.23 -12.51
C ASN A 334 22.84 -0.52 -13.83
N VAL A 335 22.80 -1.85 -13.77
CA VAL A 335 22.44 -2.71 -14.91
C VAL A 335 21.74 -3.96 -14.36
N PHE A 336 20.59 -4.30 -14.93
CA PHE A 336 19.83 -5.47 -14.52
C PHE A 336 19.03 -6.05 -15.68
N VAL A 337 18.64 -7.31 -15.57
CA VAL A 337 17.79 -7.98 -16.56
C VAL A 337 16.33 -7.82 -16.17
N HIS A 338 15.57 -7.12 -17.00
CA HIS A 338 14.13 -7.00 -16.86
C HIS A 338 13.43 -8.09 -17.66
N LYS A 339 12.71 -8.97 -16.96
CA LYS A 339 11.93 -10.04 -17.58
C LYS A 339 10.50 -9.57 -17.82
N THR A 340 10.09 -9.58 -19.09
CA THR A 340 8.72 -9.29 -19.53
C THR A 340 8.09 -10.56 -20.13
N LEU A 341 6.79 -10.51 -20.39
CA LEU A 341 6.11 -11.57 -21.15
C LEU A 341 6.70 -11.77 -22.56
N SER A 342 7.28 -10.73 -23.15
CA SER A 342 7.87 -10.72 -24.49
C SER A 342 9.36 -11.09 -24.54
N GLY A 343 10.02 -11.28 -23.40
CA GLY A 343 11.45 -11.60 -23.36
C GLY A 343 12.19 -10.95 -22.19
N SER A 344 13.50 -11.19 -22.13
CA SER A 344 14.40 -10.60 -21.14
C SER A 344 15.24 -9.51 -21.80
N PHE A 345 15.27 -8.32 -21.19
CA PHE A 345 15.99 -7.16 -21.73
C PHE A 345 16.96 -6.64 -20.68
N THR A 346 18.20 -6.36 -21.08
CA THR A 346 19.16 -5.68 -20.22
C THR A 346 18.80 -4.21 -20.14
N VAL A 347 18.55 -3.72 -18.93
CA VAL A 347 18.27 -2.32 -18.63
C VAL A 347 19.52 -1.71 -18.03
N LYS A 348 20.02 -0.63 -18.63
CA LYS A 348 21.15 0.16 -18.14
C LYS A 348 20.62 1.44 -17.49
N ASN A 349 21.27 1.89 -16.42
CA ASN A 349 20.99 3.18 -15.81
C ASN A 349 21.38 4.30 -16.78
N VAL A 350 20.38 5.04 -17.24
CA VAL A 350 20.52 6.12 -18.24
C VAL A 350 21.43 7.24 -17.74
N ALA A 351 21.33 7.63 -16.47
CA ALA A 351 22.16 8.68 -15.89
C ALA A 351 23.63 8.26 -15.82
N LEU A 352 23.90 7.02 -15.41
CA LEU A 352 25.25 6.47 -15.42
C LEU A 352 25.79 6.35 -16.84
N GLN A 353 24.98 5.84 -17.78
CA GLN A 353 25.40 5.68 -19.17
C GLN A 353 25.86 7.01 -19.77
N ARG A 354 25.12 8.10 -19.51
CA ARG A 354 25.52 9.45 -19.93
C ARG A 354 26.88 9.86 -19.34
N ILE A 355 27.09 9.64 -18.04
CA ILE A 355 28.37 9.96 -17.37
C ILE A 355 29.52 9.12 -17.92
N LEU A 356 29.30 7.83 -18.18
CA LEU A 356 30.30 6.96 -18.80
C LEU A 356 30.63 7.42 -20.22
N ALA A 357 29.63 7.80 -21.02
CA ALA A 357 29.83 8.30 -22.37
C ALA A 357 30.64 9.60 -22.37
N GLU A 358 30.34 10.55 -21.48
CA GLU A 358 31.10 11.80 -21.30
C GLU A 358 32.58 11.54 -20.94
N LYS A 359 32.85 10.43 -20.25
CA LYS A 359 34.21 10.00 -19.85
C LYS A 359 34.89 9.09 -20.87
N GLY A 360 34.22 8.72 -21.97
CA GLY A 360 34.74 7.74 -22.94
C GLY A 360 34.78 6.30 -22.40
N LEU A 361 33.98 6.00 -21.38
CA LEU A 361 33.89 4.70 -20.69
C LEU A 361 32.57 3.96 -20.96
N ASP A 362 31.72 4.43 -21.87
CA ASP A 362 30.51 3.70 -22.30
C ASP A 362 30.90 2.55 -23.25
N THR A 363 31.56 1.53 -22.71
CA THR A 363 32.09 0.38 -23.45
C THR A 363 31.49 -0.93 -22.94
N ASP A 364 31.44 -1.95 -23.80
CA ASP A 364 30.94 -3.28 -23.42
C ASP A 364 31.74 -3.90 -22.26
N GLU A 365 33.05 -3.62 -22.20
CA GLU A 365 33.92 -4.07 -21.11
C GLU A 365 33.54 -3.42 -19.76
N THR A 366 33.25 -2.11 -19.76
CA THR A 366 32.78 -1.40 -18.56
C THR A 366 31.45 -1.96 -18.09
N TRP A 367 30.48 -2.15 -18.99
CA TRP A 367 29.18 -2.72 -18.62
C TRP A 367 29.28 -4.17 -18.17
N SER A 368 30.17 -4.96 -18.78
CA SER A 368 30.44 -6.34 -18.34
C SER A 368 30.99 -6.36 -16.92
N SER A 369 31.95 -5.46 -16.60
CA SER A 369 32.49 -5.32 -15.25
C SER A 369 31.40 -4.93 -14.24
N ILE A 370 30.50 -4.00 -14.58
CA ILE A 370 29.39 -3.61 -13.70
C ILE A 370 28.44 -4.80 -13.49
N ILE A 371 28.17 -5.61 -14.51
CA ILE A 371 27.36 -6.84 -14.38
C ILE A 371 28.04 -7.85 -13.45
N GLU A 372 29.35 -8.03 -13.57
CA GLU A 372 30.15 -8.91 -12.69
C GLU A 372 30.11 -8.47 -11.23
N HIS A 373 29.90 -7.17 -10.98
CA HIS A 373 29.69 -6.59 -9.65
C HIS A 373 28.21 -6.39 -9.31
N GLU A 374 27.33 -7.21 -9.88
CA GLU A 374 25.88 -7.23 -9.60
C GLU A 374 25.18 -5.88 -9.80
N GLY A 375 25.70 -5.03 -10.70
CA GLY A 375 25.17 -3.70 -10.96
C GLY A 375 25.83 -2.56 -10.20
N SER A 376 26.88 -2.83 -9.42
CA SER A 376 27.66 -1.81 -8.71
C SER A 376 28.72 -1.17 -9.60
N VAL A 377 29.02 0.11 -9.36
CA VAL A 377 30.08 0.90 -10.02
C VAL A 377 31.16 1.33 -9.05
#